data_AF-A0A9W4UXK5-F1
#
_entry.id   AF-A0A9W4UXK5-F1
#
_cell.length_a   1.000
_cell.length_b   1.000
_cell.length_c   1.000
_cell.angle_alpha   90.00
_cell.angle_beta   90.00
_cell.angle_gamma   90.00
#
_symmetry.space_group_name_H-M   'P 1'
#
loop_
_entity.id
_entity.type
_entity.pdbx_description
1 polymer ?
#
loop_
_entity_poly.entity_id
_entity_poly.type
_entity_poly.pdbx_seq_one_letter_code
_entity_poly.pdbx_strand_id
1 'polypeptide(L)'
;MLAKIVVSALLGVATASPLVVRAGSWSPLPGTTATCGDQEKYMSLVIGPEDAKSILTHSCAEFMPRCAYRAENNVPEDAFCSTTNIYPLDEPKNITLPVLVEQAGNKLAHWAVNFFVIPKKQTDPNFPDSVFWSTSDCEGYINQLVQKASPEGCNIPGIGPGAGNLTVGAPTEGTNTLTGTVVGVKFVEKQ
;
A
#
# COMPACT_ATOMS: atom_id res chain seq x y z
N MET A 1 -32.47 16.49 -57.66
CA MET A 1 -31.12 16.50 -57.07
C MET A 1 -31.08 17.58 -56.00
N LEU A 2 -30.55 17.25 -54.81
CA LEU A 2 -30.24 18.07 -53.59
C LEU A 2 -30.66 17.24 -52.35
N ALA A 3 -29.87 16.24 -51.91
CA ALA A 3 -28.73 16.31 -50.96
C ALA A 3 -29.15 16.77 -49.54
N LYS A 4 -29.33 15.81 -48.61
CA LYS A 4 -28.60 15.55 -47.33
C LYS A 4 -28.49 16.78 -46.40
N ILE A 5 -28.71 16.68 -45.09
CA ILE A 5 -27.84 16.00 -44.11
C ILE A 5 -28.64 15.81 -42.80
N VAL A 6 -28.64 14.59 -42.25
CA VAL A 6 -29.03 14.30 -40.85
C VAL A 6 -27.77 14.42 -40.01
N VAL A 7 -27.71 15.40 -39.10
CA VAL A 7 -26.63 15.53 -38.12
C VAL A 7 -27.07 14.84 -36.83
N SER A 8 -26.72 13.56 -36.68
CA SER A 8 -26.77 12.88 -35.39
C SER A 8 -25.53 13.25 -34.59
N ALA A 9 -25.66 14.20 -33.67
CA ALA A 9 -24.63 14.47 -32.67
C ALA A 9 -24.70 13.41 -31.56
N LEU A 10 -23.86 12.38 -31.66
CA LEU A 10 -23.54 11.54 -30.50
C LEU A 10 -22.70 12.36 -29.53
N LEU A 11 -23.34 12.89 -28.50
CA LEU A 11 -22.65 13.38 -27.30
C LEU A 11 -22.12 12.16 -26.55
N GLY A 12 -20.91 11.74 -26.88
CA GLY A 12 -20.13 10.81 -26.07
C GLY A 12 -19.79 11.50 -24.75
N VAL A 13 -20.60 11.25 -23.73
CA VAL A 13 -20.28 11.64 -22.35
C VAL A 13 -19.14 10.71 -21.92
N ALA A 14 -17.90 11.19 -22.01
CA ALA A 14 -16.78 10.57 -21.34
C ALA A 14 -17.05 10.71 -19.83
N THR A 15 -17.65 9.69 -19.23
CA THR A 15 -17.71 9.57 -17.78
C THR A 15 -16.28 9.33 -17.32
N ALA A 16 -15.57 10.40 -16.99
CA ALA A 16 -14.42 10.30 -16.12
C ALA A 16 -14.93 9.68 -14.82
N SER A 17 -14.72 8.37 -14.66
CA SER A 17 -15.08 7.66 -13.44
C SER A 17 -14.42 8.40 -12.28
N PRO A 18 -15.18 8.95 -11.32
CA PRO A 18 -14.58 9.51 -10.14
C PRO A 18 -13.81 8.37 -9.48
N LEU A 19 -12.49 8.49 -9.41
CA LEU A 19 -11.67 7.68 -8.53
C LEU A 19 -12.34 7.76 -7.15
N VAL A 20 -12.97 6.67 -6.72
CA VAL A 20 -13.75 6.65 -5.47
C VAL A 20 -12.78 6.94 -4.34
N VAL A 21 -12.80 8.18 -3.86
CA VAL A 21 -12.02 8.62 -2.70
C VAL A 21 -12.64 7.96 -1.48
N ARG A 22 -11.89 7.03 -0.86
CA ARG A 22 -12.27 6.43 0.43
C ARG A 22 -12.06 7.46 1.56
N ALA A 23 -13.05 8.34 1.75
CA ALA A 23 -13.12 9.23 2.91
C ALA A 23 -14.09 8.65 3.95
N GLY A 24 -13.55 7.93 4.92
CA GLY A 24 -14.26 7.19 5.99
C GLY A 24 -13.31 6.15 6.57
N SER A 25 -13.61 5.57 7.75
CA SER A 25 -12.79 4.54 8.40
C SER A 25 -12.19 3.57 7.37
N TRP A 26 -10.88 3.65 7.17
CA TRP A 26 -10.23 2.92 6.09
C TRP A 26 -10.53 1.42 6.22
N SER A 27 -10.77 0.76 5.10
CA SER A 27 -11.04 -0.68 5.03
C SER A 27 -10.33 -1.26 3.81
N PRO A 28 -9.91 -2.53 3.81
CA PRO A 28 -9.37 -3.16 2.59
C PRO A 28 -10.37 -3.16 1.44
N LEU A 29 -9.87 -3.28 0.20
CA LEU A 29 -10.73 -3.66 -0.91
C LEU A 29 -11.27 -5.08 -0.69
N PRO A 30 -12.54 -5.36 -1.05
CA PRO A 30 -13.12 -6.70 -0.94
C PRO A 30 -12.26 -7.77 -1.62
N GLY A 31 -12.10 -8.93 -0.96
CA GLY A 31 -11.25 -10.01 -1.47
C GLY A 31 -9.75 -9.77 -1.33
N THR A 32 -9.31 -8.75 -0.58
CA THR A 32 -7.91 -8.64 -0.15
C THR A 32 -7.56 -9.83 0.74
N THR A 33 -6.50 -10.56 0.42
CA THR A 33 -6.08 -11.77 1.15
C THR A 33 -4.60 -11.76 1.45
N ALA A 34 -4.22 -12.39 2.56
CA ALA A 34 -2.85 -12.56 2.99
C ALA A 34 -2.32 -13.96 2.63
N THR A 35 -1.07 -14.01 2.18
CA THR A 35 -0.24 -15.22 2.16
C THR A 35 0.90 -15.04 3.13
N CYS A 36 0.85 -15.76 4.24
CA CYS A 36 1.86 -15.66 5.29
C CYS A 36 3.01 -16.64 5.06
N GLY A 37 4.22 -16.16 5.32
CA GLY A 37 5.45 -16.94 5.23
C GLY A 37 5.77 -17.66 6.53
N ASP A 38 7.07 -17.75 6.82
CA ASP A 38 7.61 -18.32 8.06
C ASP A 38 6.93 -17.70 9.29
N GLN A 39 6.34 -18.55 10.15
CA GLN A 39 5.68 -18.16 11.40
C GLN A 39 6.56 -18.40 12.64
N GLU A 40 7.82 -18.82 12.46
CA GLU A 40 8.78 -18.95 13.57
C GLU A 40 9.37 -17.59 13.98
N LYS A 41 9.45 -16.66 13.03
CA LYS A 41 9.98 -15.30 13.24
C LYS A 41 8.86 -14.27 13.27
N TYR A 42 9.02 -13.25 14.10
CA TYR A 42 8.06 -12.17 14.25
C TYR A 42 8.72 -10.83 14.53
N MET A 43 8.01 -9.74 14.22
CA MET A 43 8.40 -8.37 14.50
C MET A 43 8.13 -8.03 15.97
N SER A 44 9.11 -7.46 16.66
CA SER A 44 8.93 -6.89 18.00
C SER A 44 8.48 -5.43 17.87
N LEU A 45 7.17 -5.19 17.87
CA LEU A 45 6.58 -3.84 17.70
C LEU A 45 6.42 -3.05 19.02
N VAL A 46 6.84 -3.63 20.14
CA VAL A 46 6.78 -3.00 21.47
C VAL A 46 8.17 -2.52 21.93
N ILE A 47 9.23 -3.15 21.42
CA ILE A 47 10.61 -2.94 21.89
C ILE A 47 11.51 -2.70 20.68
N GLY A 48 12.00 -1.47 20.51
CA GLY A 48 12.93 -1.14 19.43
C GLY A 48 12.86 0.32 19.01
N PRO A 49 13.67 0.73 18.01
CA PRO A 49 13.58 2.06 17.41
C PRO A 49 12.31 2.26 16.58
N GLU A 50 11.69 1.15 16.15
CA GLU A 50 10.47 1.11 15.35
C GLU A 50 9.36 0.42 16.17
N ASP A 51 8.36 1.20 16.56
CA ASP A 51 7.08 0.74 17.11
C ASP A 51 6.02 0.56 16.02
N ALA A 52 4.84 0.07 16.40
CA ALA A 52 3.74 -0.16 15.44
C ALA A 52 3.33 1.08 14.64
N LYS A 53 3.53 2.30 15.15
CA LYS A 53 3.17 3.54 14.46
C LYS A 53 4.27 3.97 13.49
N SER A 54 5.51 3.97 13.95
CA SER A 54 6.68 4.37 13.16
C SER A 54 6.92 3.45 11.96
N ILE A 55 6.68 2.14 12.07
CA ILE A 55 6.77 1.27 10.89
C ILE A 55 5.81 1.68 9.78
N LEU A 56 4.60 2.16 10.11
CA LEU A 56 3.62 2.59 9.11
C LEU A 56 4.09 3.87 8.46
N THR A 57 4.43 4.87 9.27
CA THR A 57 4.86 6.18 8.77
C THR A 57 6.15 6.08 7.97
N HIS A 58 7.19 5.40 8.46
CA HIS A 58 8.48 5.31 7.81
C HIS A 58 8.43 4.47 6.53
N SER A 59 7.68 3.36 6.51
CA SER A 59 7.53 2.58 5.28
C SER A 59 6.76 3.34 4.21
N CYS A 60 5.67 4.02 4.58
CA CYS A 60 4.88 4.81 3.65
C CYS A 60 5.60 6.09 3.19
N ALA A 61 6.42 6.71 4.03
CA ALA A 61 7.26 7.83 3.63
C ALA A 61 8.24 7.48 2.50
N GLU A 62 8.70 6.22 2.44
CA GLU A 62 9.55 5.70 1.35
C GLU A 62 8.75 5.28 0.11
N PHE A 63 7.54 4.76 0.29
CA PHE A 63 6.73 4.33 -0.85
C PHE A 63 6.02 5.48 -1.56
N MET A 64 5.86 6.62 -0.89
CA MET A 64 5.10 7.77 -1.38
C MET A 64 6.01 8.97 -1.69
N PRO A 65 5.57 9.92 -2.52
CA PRO A 65 6.33 11.14 -2.76
C PRO A 65 6.53 11.95 -1.48
N ARG A 66 7.62 12.72 -1.40
CA ARG A 66 8.01 13.50 -0.20
C ARG A 66 6.88 14.37 0.37
N CYS A 67 6.03 14.93 -0.48
CA CYS A 67 4.90 15.76 -0.07
C CYS A 67 3.79 15.00 0.70
N ALA A 68 3.72 13.68 0.58
CA ALA A 68 2.77 12.86 1.33
C ALA A 68 3.14 12.75 2.82
N TYR A 69 4.44 12.80 3.14
CA TYR A 69 5.01 12.67 4.48
C TYR A 69 6.04 13.78 4.73
N ARG A 70 5.55 15.02 4.83
CA ARG A 70 6.43 16.21 4.87
C ARG A 70 7.37 16.22 6.08
N ALA A 71 6.89 15.82 7.24
CA ALA A 71 7.67 15.81 8.48
C ALA A 71 8.83 14.80 8.39
N GLU A 72 8.52 13.59 7.94
CA GLU A 72 9.48 12.49 7.80
C GLU A 72 10.48 12.77 6.68
N ASN A 73 10.04 13.47 5.62
CA ASN A 73 10.88 13.85 4.50
C ASN A 73 11.59 15.21 4.66
N ASN A 74 11.49 15.87 5.82
CA ASN A 74 12.06 17.19 6.08
C ASN A 74 11.76 18.20 4.95
N VAL A 75 10.52 18.21 4.47
CA VAL A 75 10.09 19.13 3.41
C VAL A 75 9.94 20.53 4.00
N PRO A 76 10.69 21.55 3.52
CA PRO A 76 10.60 22.93 4.02
C PRO A 76 9.18 23.47 4.00
N GLU A 77 8.80 24.35 4.92
CA GLU A 77 7.43 24.90 4.99
C GLU A 77 7.05 25.69 3.73
N ASP A 78 8.01 26.35 3.10
CA ASP A 78 7.85 27.13 1.87
C ASP A 78 7.81 26.26 0.59
N ALA A 79 8.11 24.96 0.69
CA ALA A 79 8.02 24.06 -0.44
C ALA A 79 6.56 23.86 -0.87
N PHE A 80 6.33 24.04 -2.18
CA PHE A 80 5.02 23.83 -2.79
C PHE A 80 4.70 22.33 -2.87
N CYS A 81 3.72 21.89 -2.10
CA CYS A 81 3.09 20.58 -2.22
C CYS A 81 1.65 20.79 -2.66
N SER A 82 1.24 20.18 -3.78
CA SER A 82 -0.16 20.17 -4.17
C SER A 82 -0.98 19.44 -3.11
N THR A 83 -2.23 19.85 -2.90
CA THR A 83 -3.18 19.21 -1.97
C THR A 83 -3.70 17.86 -2.49
N THR A 84 -2.89 17.14 -3.27
CA THR A 84 -3.26 15.86 -3.86
C THR A 84 -3.16 14.79 -2.78
N ASN A 85 -4.24 14.03 -2.57
CA ASN A 85 -4.27 12.93 -1.60
C ASN A 85 -4.11 11.56 -2.26
N ILE A 86 -3.86 11.54 -3.57
CA ILE A 86 -3.72 10.34 -4.40
C ILE A 86 -2.40 10.47 -5.16
N TYR A 87 -1.56 9.45 -5.05
CA TYR A 87 -0.21 9.45 -5.58
C TYR A 87 0.01 8.25 -6.48
N PRO A 88 0.83 8.39 -7.53
CA PRO A 88 1.19 7.26 -8.36
C PRO A 88 2.14 6.31 -7.62
N LEU A 89 1.98 5.03 -7.93
CA LEU A 89 2.81 3.90 -7.54
C LEU A 89 3.27 3.22 -8.83
N ASP A 90 4.30 3.82 -9.45
CA ASP A 90 4.71 3.49 -10.82
C ASP A 90 5.59 2.23 -10.90
N GLU A 91 6.31 1.91 -9.82
CA GLU A 91 7.27 0.81 -9.78
C GLU A 91 7.27 0.07 -8.43
N PRO A 92 7.82 -1.15 -8.39
CA PRO A 92 8.06 -1.84 -7.13
C PRO A 92 8.98 -1.04 -6.22
N LYS A 93 8.57 -0.84 -4.97
CA LYS A 93 9.37 -0.13 -3.95
C LYS A 93 9.58 -1.03 -2.74
N ASN A 94 10.70 -0.82 -2.05
CA ASN A 94 10.98 -1.52 -0.81
C ASN A 94 11.86 -0.66 0.11
N ILE A 95 11.77 -0.92 1.40
CA ILE A 95 12.60 -0.31 2.43
C ILE A 95 12.89 -1.33 3.52
N THR A 96 14.14 -1.39 3.96
CA THR A 96 14.52 -2.16 5.15
C THR A 96 14.54 -1.25 6.36
N LEU A 97 13.62 -1.48 7.29
CA LEU A 97 13.55 -0.76 8.55
C LEU A 97 14.28 -1.56 9.64
N PRO A 98 14.89 -0.88 10.63
CA PRO A 98 15.60 -1.51 11.75
C PRO A 98 14.64 -2.06 12.82
N VAL A 99 13.53 -2.66 12.38
CA VAL A 99 12.59 -3.37 13.24
C VAL A 99 13.28 -4.61 13.81
N LEU A 100 13.12 -4.82 15.11
CA LEU A 100 13.69 -5.97 15.78
C LEU A 100 12.91 -7.23 15.40
N VAL A 101 13.63 -8.29 15.03
CA VAL A 101 13.06 -9.61 14.72
C VAL A 101 13.34 -10.56 15.89
N GLU A 102 12.34 -11.34 16.28
CA GLU A 102 12.44 -12.36 17.33
C GLU A 102 12.07 -13.75 16.81
N GLN A 103 12.61 -14.77 17.45
CA GLN A 103 12.25 -16.18 17.26
C GLN A 103 12.27 -16.88 18.63
N ALA A 104 11.15 -17.51 19.00
CA ALA A 104 10.99 -18.16 20.30
C ALA A 104 11.42 -17.27 21.49
N GLY A 105 11.07 -15.98 21.47
CA GLY A 105 11.43 -15.00 22.51
C GLY A 105 12.88 -14.49 22.46
N ASN A 106 13.71 -14.98 21.54
CA ASN A 106 15.09 -14.54 21.38
C ASN A 106 15.22 -13.49 20.28
N LYS A 107 15.95 -12.41 20.58
CA LYS A 107 16.23 -11.33 19.63
C LYS A 107 17.24 -11.79 18.59
N LEU A 108 16.90 -11.64 17.32
CA LEU A 108 17.76 -11.95 16.18
C LEU A 108 18.49 -10.69 15.73
N ALA A 109 19.64 -10.40 16.35
CA ALA A 109 20.37 -9.14 16.14
C ALA A 109 20.79 -8.89 14.67
N HIS A 110 21.04 -9.95 13.92
CA HIS A 110 21.45 -9.89 12.51
C HIS A 110 20.29 -9.80 11.52
N TRP A 111 19.06 -9.66 12.00
CA TRP A 111 17.88 -9.60 11.15
C TRP A 111 17.23 -8.21 11.18
N ALA A 112 16.62 -7.85 10.06
CA ALA A 112 15.83 -6.64 9.85
C ALA A 112 14.55 -6.99 9.08
N VAL A 113 13.68 -6.00 8.93
CA VAL A 113 12.40 -6.16 8.26
C VAL A 113 12.39 -5.32 6.99
N ASN A 114 12.22 -5.97 5.84
CA ASN A 114 12.03 -5.30 4.56
C ASN A 114 10.54 -5.26 4.23
N PHE A 115 10.00 -4.05 4.20
CA PHE A 115 8.68 -3.74 3.69
C PHE A 115 8.77 -3.54 2.18
N PHE A 116 7.77 -3.98 1.44
CA PHE A 116 7.73 -3.80 0.00
C PHE A 116 6.31 -3.61 -0.53
N VAL A 117 6.22 -2.97 -1.68
CA VAL A 117 5.01 -2.84 -2.47
C VAL A 117 5.32 -3.12 -3.93
N ILE A 118 4.48 -3.90 -4.60
CA ILE A 118 4.61 -4.27 -6.00
C ILE A 118 3.28 -3.94 -6.69
N PRO A 119 3.18 -2.83 -7.45
CA PRO A 119 1.98 -2.50 -8.19
C PRO A 119 1.71 -3.57 -9.26
N LYS A 120 0.43 -3.93 -9.44
CA LYS A 120 0.04 -4.75 -10.59
C LYS A 120 0.04 -3.87 -11.84
N LYS A 121 0.76 -4.29 -12.88
CA LYS A 121 0.70 -3.65 -14.19
C LYS A 121 -0.75 -3.54 -14.66
N GLN A 122 -1.22 -2.31 -14.84
CA GLN A 122 -2.56 -2.05 -15.33
C GLN A 122 -2.61 -2.33 -16.82
N THR A 123 -3.57 -3.14 -17.25
CA THR A 123 -3.87 -3.37 -18.67
C THR A 123 -5.09 -2.54 -19.12
N ASP A 124 -5.62 -1.68 -18.24
CA ASP A 124 -6.75 -0.81 -18.55
C ASP A 124 -6.27 0.34 -19.46
N PRO A 125 -6.84 0.49 -20.68
CA PRO A 125 -6.46 1.57 -21.60
C PRO A 125 -6.67 2.98 -21.05
N ASN A 126 -7.49 3.16 -20.02
CA ASN A 126 -7.77 4.46 -19.40
C ASN A 126 -6.75 4.83 -18.32
N PHE A 127 -6.00 3.84 -17.80
CA PHE A 127 -4.96 4.03 -16.79
C PHE A 127 -3.71 3.23 -17.18
N PRO A 128 -3.11 3.48 -18.36
CA PRO A 128 -1.93 2.77 -18.77
C PRO A 128 -0.81 3.07 -17.76
N ASP A 129 -0.27 2.02 -17.17
CA ASP A 129 0.98 1.98 -16.42
C ASP A 129 1.06 2.66 -15.02
N SER A 130 0.03 3.37 -14.54
CA SER A 130 0.07 3.97 -13.18
C SER A 130 -1.02 3.42 -12.26
N VAL A 131 -0.60 2.72 -11.20
CA VAL A 131 -1.42 2.42 -10.03
C VAL A 131 -1.45 3.65 -9.13
N PHE A 132 -2.59 3.99 -8.53
CA PHE A 132 -2.72 5.14 -7.66
C PHE A 132 -3.21 4.74 -6.28
N TRP A 133 -2.65 5.37 -5.24
CA TRP A 133 -3.05 5.13 -3.85
C TRP A 133 -2.95 6.39 -3.00
N SER A 134 -3.72 6.43 -1.91
CA SER A 134 -3.64 7.48 -0.91
C SER A 134 -2.69 7.12 0.24
N THR A 135 -2.38 8.10 1.10
CA THR A 135 -1.66 7.84 2.36
C THR A 135 -2.42 6.86 3.24
N SER A 136 -3.75 6.98 3.27
CA SER A 136 -4.59 6.04 4.03
C SER A 136 -4.55 4.61 3.46
N ASP A 137 -4.39 4.45 2.14
CA ASP A 137 -4.20 3.12 1.54
C ASP A 137 -2.85 2.52 1.93
N CYS A 138 -1.77 3.31 1.85
CA CYS A 138 -0.46 2.81 2.24
C CYS A 138 -0.45 2.34 3.70
N GLU A 139 -0.86 3.22 4.63
CA GLU A 139 -0.89 2.91 6.06
C GLU A 139 -1.87 1.79 6.36
N GLY A 140 -3.05 1.82 5.72
CA GLY A 140 -4.10 0.84 5.93
C GLY A 140 -3.69 -0.58 5.54
N TYR A 141 -3.10 -0.77 4.35
CA TYR A 141 -2.68 -2.11 3.91
C TYR A 141 -1.52 -2.65 4.72
N ILE A 142 -0.52 -1.83 5.06
CA ILE A 142 0.58 -2.28 5.93
C ILE A 142 0.04 -2.62 7.32
N ASN A 143 -0.81 -1.76 7.89
CA ASN A 143 -1.44 -2.00 9.18
C ASN A 143 -2.28 -3.28 9.16
N GLN A 144 -3.04 -3.52 8.10
CA GLN A 144 -3.81 -4.76 7.95
C GLN A 144 -2.92 -5.99 7.91
N LEU A 145 -1.83 -5.96 7.14
CA LEU A 145 -0.87 -7.07 7.06
C LEU A 145 -0.29 -7.39 8.44
N VAL A 146 0.07 -6.38 9.23
CA VAL A 146 0.77 -6.60 10.50
C VAL A 146 -0.15 -6.81 11.69
N GLN A 147 -1.39 -6.29 11.68
CA GLN A 147 -2.32 -6.38 12.82
C GLN A 147 -3.35 -7.50 12.71
N LYS A 148 -3.70 -7.94 11.50
CA LYS A 148 -4.73 -8.99 11.31
C LYS A 148 -4.09 -10.36 11.22
N ALA A 149 -4.80 -11.37 11.71
CA ALA A 149 -4.39 -12.77 11.53
C ALA A 149 -4.83 -13.27 10.14
N SER A 150 -4.31 -14.43 9.74
CA SER A 150 -4.71 -15.09 8.49
C SER A 150 -6.23 -15.34 8.48
N PRO A 151 -6.94 -15.12 7.37
CA PRO A 151 -6.43 -14.80 6.02
C PRO A 151 -6.32 -13.30 5.71
N GLU A 152 -6.56 -12.42 6.68
CA GLU A 152 -6.65 -10.97 6.47
C GLU A 152 -5.31 -10.25 6.63
N GLY A 153 -4.37 -10.87 7.34
CA GLY A 153 -3.01 -10.42 7.57
C GLY A 153 -2.13 -11.55 8.11
N CYS A 154 -0.94 -11.20 8.60
CA CYS A 154 0.06 -12.14 9.09
C CYS A 154 0.47 -11.92 10.55
N ASN A 155 -0.41 -11.33 11.35
CA ASN A 155 -0.26 -11.33 12.80
C ASN A 155 -0.41 -12.75 13.37
N ILE A 156 0.58 -13.20 14.12
CA ILE A 156 0.60 -14.48 14.82
C ILE A 156 0.00 -14.23 16.22
N PRO A 157 -1.20 -14.77 16.54
CA PRO A 157 -1.88 -14.46 17.79
C PRO A 157 -1.03 -14.76 19.04
N GLY A 158 -0.92 -13.79 19.93
CA GLY A 158 -0.15 -13.91 21.18
C GLY A 158 1.37 -13.80 21.01
N ILE A 159 1.87 -13.62 19.78
CA ILE A 159 3.30 -13.55 19.47
C ILE A 159 3.61 -12.19 18.83
N GLY A 160 3.01 -11.90 17.67
CA GLY A 160 3.23 -10.66 16.94
C GLY A 160 3.26 -10.85 15.42
N PRO A 161 3.58 -9.80 14.66
CA PRO A 161 3.49 -9.82 13.21
C PRO A 161 4.57 -10.68 12.54
N GLY A 162 4.16 -11.64 11.72
CA GLY A 162 5.04 -12.46 10.90
C GLY A 162 5.33 -11.84 9.53
N ALA A 163 6.14 -12.55 8.73
CA ALA A 163 6.38 -12.20 7.33
C ALA A 163 5.22 -12.68 6.45
N GLY A 164 5.01 -12.01 5.32
CA GLY A 164 3.95 -12.34 4.37
C GLY A 164 3.62 -11.20 3.43
N ASN A 165 2.56 -11.37 2.65
CA ASN A 165 2.06 -10.32 1.77
C ASN A 165 0.54 -10.34 1.68
N LEU A 166 -0.04 -9.17 1.41
CA LEU A 166 -1.41 -8.98 0.98
C LEU A 166 -1.43 -8.86 -0.54
N THR A 167 -2.36 -9.57 -1.18
CA THR A 167 -2.81 -9.25 -2.54
C THR A 167 -4.09 -8.43 -2.43
N VAL A 168 -4.04 -7.19 -2.94
CA VAL A 168 -5.18 -6.28 -2.89
C VAL A 168 -6.32 -6.80 -3.75
N GLY A 169 -7.52 -6.87 -3.17
CA GLY A 169 -8.72 -7.34 -3.84
C GLY A 169 -9.31 -6.32 -4.83
N ALA A 170 -10.51 -6.62 -5.32
CA ALA A 170 -11.23 -5.78 -6.28
C ALA A 170 -12.45 -5.12 -5.63
N PRO A 171 -12.86 -3.93 -6.05
CA PRO A 171 -14.12 -3.35 -5.60
C PRO A 171 -15.31 -4.19 -6.08
N THR A 172 -16.43 -4.15 -5.34
CA THR A 172 -17.68 -4.82 -5.76
C THR A 172 -18.31 -4.17 -6.99
N GLU A 173 -18.07 -2.86 -7.19
CA GLU A 173 -18.52 -2.08 -8.33
C GLU A 173 -17.42 -1.11 -8.77
N GLY A 174 -17.30 -0.88 -10.08
CA GLY A 174 -16.28 0.00 -10.66
C GLY A 174 -14.90 -0.63 -10.80
N THR A 175 -13.92 0.18 -11.22
CA THR A 175 -12.51 -0.21 -11.29
C THR A 175 -11.72 0.54 -10.22
N ASN A 176 -10.74 -0.15 -9.63
CA ASN A 176 -9.77 0.47 -8.73
C ASN A 176 -8.37 0.06 -9.14
N THR A 177 -7.50 1.05 -9.31
CA THR A 177 -6.13 0.85 -9.81
C THR A 177 -5.26 0.02 -8.87
N LEU A 178 -5.62 -0.10 -7.58
CA LEU A 178 -4.88 -0.93 -6.61
C LEU A 178 -5.15 -2.43 -6.75
N THR A 179 -6.16 -2.83 -7.52
CA THR A 179 -6.55 -4.25 -7.63
C THR A 179 -5.37 -5.11 -8.06
N GLY A 180 -5.03 -6.10 -7.24
CA GLY A 180 -3.92 -7.04 -7.44
C GLY A 180 -2.53 -6.52 -7.09
N THR A 181 -2.39 -5.28 -6.61
CA THR A 181 -1.15 -4.79 -6.00
C THR A 181 -0.78 -5.67 -4.81
N VAL A 182 0.51 -5.95 -4.64
CA VAL A 182 1.03 -6.74 -3.53
C VAL A 182 1.70 -5.83 -2.52
N VAL A 183 1.29 -5.88 -1.26
CA VAL A 183 1.92 -5.16 -0.14
C VAL A 183 2.46 -6.20 0.82
N GLY A 184 3.73 -6.14 1.20
CA GLY A 184 4.34 -7.24 1.93
C GLY A 184 5.49 -6.86 2.85
N VAL A 185 5.86 -7.86 3.64
CA VAL A 185 6.94 -7.83 4.62
C VAL A 185 7.73 -9.13 4.53
N LYS A 186 9.06 -9.02 4.56
CA LYS A 186 9.96 -10.16 4.69
C LYS A 186 11.06 -9.87 5.72
N PHE A 187 11.51 -10.92 6.40
CA PHE A 187 12.70 -10.84 7.23
C PHE A 187 13.94 -11.00 6.36
N VAL A 188 14.93 -10.14 6.58
CA VAL A 188 16.19 -10.13 5.83
C VAL A 188 17.38 -10.08 6.78
N GLU A 189 18.48 -10.70 6.41
CA GLU A 189 19.75 -10.55 7.13
C GLU A 189 20.36 -9.17 6.85
N LYS A 190 20.92 -8.55 7.89
CA LYS A 190 21.68 -7.32 7.80
C LYS A 190 23.02 -7.63 7.13
N GLN A 191 23.35 -6.87 6.09
CA GLN A 191 24.70 -6.89 5.49
C GLN A 191 25.70 -6.17 6.38
#